data_AF-A0AA46VX37-F1
#
_entry.id   AF-A0AA46VX37-F1
#
_cell.length_a   1.000
_cell.length_b   1.000
_cell.length_c   1.000
_cell.angle_alpha   90.00
_cell.angle_beta   90.00
_cell.angle_gamma   90.00
#
_symmetry.space_group_name_H-M   'P 1'
#
loop_
_entity.id
_entity.type
_entity.pdbx_description
1 polymer ?
#
loop_
_entity_poly.entity_id
_entity_poly.type
_entity_poly.pdbx_seq_one_letter_code
_entity_poly.pdbx_strand_id
1 'polypeptide(L)'
;MSNEKSLNDYVINGSENDLANAIKEIRKKFTTAEAWITKNIPRTNDSLAMHNLLKCSAQYLDVLATSINKHISILALATRSLYELNLQVRLICSDPKNIQTWYSEVITDKIQVTEGILGIQTISELSPQRVILRNEIQRLTDVRNKHNLQAIKSPASAGEIAKQLGLSESHKNLYKLFSKIVHPSSYLVNDYNNAASPQNTSILQIHAQLYAWDTLNRIASHFTIPDSIIDHTVTS
;
A
#
# COMPACT_ATOMS: atom_id res chain seq x y z
N MET A 1 -19.35 -12.48 32.50
CA MET A 1 -20.05 -11.59 31.54
C MET A 1 -18.97 -10.91 30.71
N SER A 2 -18.93 -11.20 29.41
CA SER A 2 -18.02 -10.56 28.47
C SER A 2 -18.38 -9.07 28.42
N ASN A 3 -17.45 -8.18 28.78
CA ASN A 3 -17.58 -6.75 28.51
C ASN A 3 -17.53 -6.60 26.98
N GLU A 4 -18.69 -6.62 26.32
CA GLU A 4 -18.78 -6.36 24.89
C GLU A 4 -18.36 -4.91 24.66
N LYS A 5 -17.12 -4.75 24.17
CA LYS A 5 -16.60 -3.46 23.73
C LYS A 5 -17.54 -2.89 22.66
N SER A 6 -18.01 -1.68 22.90
CA SER A 6 -18.87 -0.92 21.99
C SER A 6 -18.03 -0.28 20.88
N LEU A 7 -18.70 0.16 19.80
CA LEU A 7 -18.04 0.87 18.70
C LEU A 7 -17.34 2.16 19.17
N ASN A 8 -17.89 2.80 20.22
CA ASN A 8 -17.32 3.98 20.86
C ASN A 8 -16.00 3.70 21.61
N ASP A 9 -15.69 2.43 21.90
CA ASP A 9 -14.43 2.04 22.53
C ASP A 9 -13.28 1.92 21.51
N TYR A 10 -13.59 1.95 20.21
CA TYR A 10 -12.61 1.82 19.12
C TYR A 10 -12.48 3.07 18.25
N VAL A 11 -13.51 3.93 18.23
CA VAL A 11 -13.51 5.17 17.47
C VAL A 11 -13.49 6.34 18.44
N ILE A 12 -12.37 7.07 18.46
CA ILE A 12 -12.19 8.26 19.29
C ILE A 12 -12.41 9.49 18.41
N ASN A 13 -13.42 10.29 18.75
CA ASN A 13 -13.55 11.63 18.17
C ASN A 13 -12.48 12.53 18.79
N GLY A 14 -11.62 13.10 17.95
CA GLY A 14 -10.52 13.96 18.38
C GLY A 14 -10.33 15.14 17.44
N SER A 15 -9.41 16.02 17.82
CA SER A 15 -8.94 17.11 16.98
C SER A 15 -8.05 16.61 15.84
N GLU A 16 -7.76 17.50 14.89
CA GLU A 16 -6.79 17.26 13.82
C GLU A 16 -5.38 16.95 14.38
N ASN A 17 -5.02 17.58 15.50
CA ASN A 17 -3.77 17.30 16.20
C ASN A 17 -3.77 15.89 16.80
N ASP A 18 -4.90 15.43 17.33
CA ASP A 18 -5.04 14.07 17.85
C ASP A 18 -4.90 13.04 16.73
N LEU A 19 -5.52 13.30 15.58
CA LEU A 19 -5.36 12.47 14.38
C LEU A 19 -3.89 12.44 13.89
N ALA A 20 -3.23 13.60 13.82
CA ALA A 20 -1.83 13.68 13.43
C ALA A 20 -0.93 12.88 14.37
N ASN A 21 -1.17 12.99 15.68
CA ASN A 21 -0.44 12.22 16.70
C ASN A 21 -0.71 10.72 16.58
N ALA A 22 -1.97 10.30 16.36
CA ALA A 22 -2.30 8.90 16.15
C ALA A 22 -1.58 8.31 14.92
N ILE A 23 -1.59 9.03 13.79
CA ILE A 23 -0.88 8.61 12.58
C ILE A 23 0.64 8.51 12.84
N LYS A 24 1.21 9.48 13.56
CA LYS A 24 2.63 9.48 13.94
C LYS A 24 2.99 8.27 14.82
N GLU A 25 2.13 7.89 15.76
CA GLU A 25 2.36 6.69 16.58
C GLU A 25 2.28 5.41 15.74
N ILE A 26 1.30 5.28 14.84
CA ILE A 26 1.26 4.14 13.90
C ILE A 26 2.54 4.10 13.06
N ARG A 27 2.94 5.24 12.49
CA ARG A 27 4.15 5.41 11.68
C ARG A 27 5.42 4.97 12.43
N LYS A 28 5.51 5.28 13.73
CA LYS A 28 6.62 4.86 14.60
C LYS A 28 6.68 3.34 14.73
N LYS A 29 5.53 2.67 14.89
CA LYS A 29 5.49 1.20 14.96
C LYS A 29 6.00 0.54 13.67
N PHE A 30 5.66 1.10 12.51
CA PHE A 30 6.22 0.65 11.22
C PHE A 30 7.75 0.76 11.18
N THR A 31 8.29 1.91 11.59
CA THR A 31 9.76 2.13 11.64
C THR A 31 10.44 1.15 12.60
N THR A 32 9.83 0.88 13.75
CA THR A 32 10.38 -0.08 14.72
C THR A 32 10.36 -1.51 14.17
N ALA A 33 9.28 -1.93 13.51
CA ALA A 33 9.20 -3.22 12.83
C ALA A 33 10.25 -3.35 11.71
N GLU A 34 10.42 -2.30 10.90
CA GLU A 34 11.41 -2.23 9.82
C GLU A 34 12.85 -2.42 10.37
N ALA A 35 13.19 -1.70 11.44
CA ALA A 35 14.49 -1.80 12.10
C ALA A 35 14.72 -3.19 12.69
N TRP A 36 13.68 -3.78 13.30
CA TRP A 36 13.78 -5.13 13.87
C TRP A 36 14.00 -6.18 12.79
N ILE A 37 13.25 -6.15 11.69
CA ILE A 37 13.42 -7.09 10.57
C ILE A 37 14.85 -6.98 10.01
N THR A 38 15.31 -5.75 9.77
CA THR A 38 16.65 -5.50 9.20
C THR A 38 17.77 -6.06 10.08
N LYS A 39 17.59 -6.01 11.41
CA LYS A 39 18.59 -6.49 12.38
C LYS A 39 18.54 -8.00 12.59
N ASN A 40 17.35 -8.60 12.61
CA ASN A 40 17.15 -9.96 13.13
C ASN A 40 16.80 -11.00 12.05
N ILE A 41 16.30 -10.58 10.89
CA ILE A 41 15.87 -11.49 9.83
C ILE A 41 16.91 -11.50 8.71
N PRO A 42 17.44 -12.68 8.32
CA PRO A 42 18.33 -12.79 7.18
C PRO A 42 17.73 -12.19 5.92
N ARG A 43 18.57 -11.57 5.09
CA ARG A 43 18.13 -10.99 3.83
C ARG A 43 17.76 -12.10 2.84
N THR A 44 16.48 -12.19 2.53
CA THR A 44 15.90 -13.10 1.52
C THR A 44 14.96 -12.29 0.63
N ASN A 45 14.44 -12.92 -0.42
CA ASN A 45 13.39 -12.33 -1.26
C ASN A 45 12.14 -12.00 -0.42
N ASP A 46 11.75 -12.89 0.47
CA ASP A 46 10.60 -12.67 1.35
C ASP A 46 10.81 -11.49 2.32
N SER A 47 11.94 -11.47 3.04
CA SER A 47 12.24 -10.38 3.98
C SER A 47 12.43 -9.04 3.30
N LEU A 48 12.98 -9.02 2.08
CA LEU A 48 13.11 -7.80 1.28
C LEU A 48 11.75 -7.28 0.80
N ALA A 49 10.85 -8.13 0.31
CA ALA A 49 9.54 -7.70 -0.16
C ALA A 49 8.70 -7.12 0.99
N MET A 50 8.65 -7.83 2.13
CA MET A 50 7.91 -7.37 3.29
C MET A 50 8.48 -6.08 3.87
N HIS A 51 9.81 -5.95 3.91
CA HIS A 51 10.46 -4.69 4.30
C HIS A 51 10.04 -3.53 3.36
N ASN A 52 10.02 -3.75 2.05
CA ASN A 52 9.59 -2.73 1.09
C ASN A 52 8.11 -2.37 1.24
N LEU A 53 7.23 -3.35 1.51
CA LEU A 53 5.80 -3.13 1.75
C LEU A 53 5.57 -2.35 3.05
N LEU A 54 6.29 -2.66 4.14
CA LEU A 54 6.26 -1.86 5.38
C LEU A 54 6.69 -0.43 5.10
N LYS A 55 7.84 -0.24 4.45
CA LYS A 55 8.40 1.07 4.17
C LYS A 55 7.46 1.91 3.30
N CYS A 56 6.88 1.32 2.25
CA CYS A 56 5.93 2.00 1.39
C CYS A 56 4.64 2.36 2.14
N SER A 57 4.12 1.45 2.97
CA SER A 57 2.96 1.74 3.84
C SER A 57 3.24 2.89 4.80
N ALA A 58 4.45 2.95 5.35
CA ALA A 58 4.87 4.04 6.22
C ALA A 58 4.94 5.38 5.46
N GLN A 59 5.40 5.39 4.21
CA GLN A 59 5.35 6.58 3.37
C GLN A 59 3.90 7.03 3.10
N TYR A 60 2.96 6.12 2.89
CA TYR A 60 1.54 6.48 2.74
C TYR A 60 0.87 6.93 4.04
N LEU A 61 1.41 6.55 5.21
CA LEU A 61 1.05 7.20 6.49
C LEU A 61 1.53 8.66 6.53
N ASP A 62 2.69 8.97 5.95
CA ASP A 62 3.15 10.37 5.83
C ASP A 62 2.24 11.17 4.87
N VAL A 63 1.76 10.55 3.78
CA VAL A 63 0.75 11.16 2.89
C VAL A 63 -0.58 11.37 3.63
N LEU A 64 -1.01 10.39 4.43
CA LEU A 64 -2.22 10.50 5.27
C LEU A 64 -2.10 11.66 6.25
N ALA A 65 -0.97 11.81 6.96
CA ALA A 65 -0.72 12.95 7.84
C ALA A 65 -0.75 14.28 7.09
N THR A 66 -0.16 14.33 5.89
CA THR A 66 -0.17 15.53 5.04
C THR A 66 -1.58 15.86 4.52
N SER A 67 -2.48 14.89 4.45
CA SER A 67 -3.85 15.07 3.96
C SER A 67 -4.78 15.82 4.92
N ILE A 68 -4.38 15.96 6.19
CA ILE A 68 -5.18 16.65 7.21
C ILE A 68 -5.45 18.09 6.75
N ASN A 69 -6.73 18.47 6.69
CA ASN A 69 -7.23 19.75 6.21
C ASN A 69 -6.83 20.10 4.78
N LYS A 70 -6.51 19.11 3.96
CA LYS A 70 -6.29 19.28 2.53
C LYS A 70 -7.49 18.78 1.74
N HIS A 71 -7.38 18.91 0.42
CA HIS A 71 -8.39 18.42 -0.49
C HIS A 71 -8.66 16.91 -0.26
N ILE A 72 -9.95 16.53 -0.18
CA ILE A 72 -10.38 15.17 0.19
C ILE A 72 -9.76 14.07 -0.69
N SER A 73 -9.40 14.38 -1.93
CA SER A 73 -8.73 13.43 -2.83
C SER A 73 -7.38 12.94 -2.33
N ILE A 74 -6.65 13.75 -1.53
CA ILE A 74 -5.36 13.35 -0.96
C ILE A 74 -5.57 12.29 0.13
N LEU A 75 -6.58 12.49 0.99
CA LEU A 75 -6.98 11.50 2.00
C LEU A 75 -7.49 10.22 1.33
N ALA A 76 -8.32 10.34 0.30
CA ALA A 76 -8.83 9.20 -0.45
C ALA A 76 -7.70 8.42 -1.15
N LEU A 77 -6.70 9.12 -1.71
CA LEU A 77 -5.52 8.50 -2.32
C LEU A 77 -4.71 7.73 -1.27
N ALA A 78 -4.39 8.35 -0.13
CA ALA A 78 -3.64 7.69 0.94
C ALA A 78 -4.36 6.44 1.43
N THR A 79 -5.68 6.54 1.65
CA THR A 79 -6.53 5.43 2.10
C THR A 79 -6.53 4.29 1.08
N ARG A 80 -6.70 4.61 -0.21
CA ARG A 80 -6.68 3.62 -1.30
C ARG A 80 -5.33 2.93 -1.39
N SER A 81 -4.24 3.66 -1.31
CA SER A 81 -2.89 3.08 -1.39
C SER A 81 -2.60 2.16 -0.20
N LEU A 82 -2.99 2.55 1.02
CA LEU A 82 -2.88 1.67 2.19
C LEU A 82 -3.74 0.40 2.06
N TYR A 83 -4.93 0.51 1.48
CA TYR A 83 -5.77 -0.66 1.16
C TYR A 83 -5.10 -1.59 0.15
N GLU A 84 -4.58 -1.06 -0.95
CA GLU A 84 -3.93 -1.87 -2.00
C GLU A 84 -2.65 -2.54 -1.48
N LEU A 85 -1.85 -1.84 -0.66
CA LEU A 85 -0.70 -2.43 0.04
C LEU A 85 -1.12 -3.53 1.00
N ASN A 86 -2.22 -3.34 1.73
CA ASN A 86 -2.77 -4.35 2.62
C ASN A 86 -3.20 -5.63 1.87
N LEU A 87 -3.83 -5.49 0.70
CA LEU A 87 -4.16 -6.61 -0.17
C LEU A 87 -2.91 -7.38 -0.61
N GLN A 88 -1.85 -6.67 -0.99
CA GLN A 88 -0.59 -7.32 -1.41
C GLN A 88 0.03 -8.12 -0.27
N VAL A 89 0.09 -7.55 0.92
CA VAL A 89 0.60 -8.25 2.11
C VAL A 89 -0.24 -9.49 2.42
N ARG A 90 -1.57 -9.37 2.38
CA ARG A 90 -2.48 -10.52 2.57
C ARG A 90 -2.23 -11.62 1.55
N LEU A 91 -2.03 -11.27 0.29
CA LEU A 91 -1.77 -12.24 -0.77
C LEU A 91 -0.43 -12.93 -0.58
N ILE A 92 0.64 -12.19 -0.29
CA ILE A 92 1.97 -12.79 -0.07
C ILE A 92 1.95 -13.70 1.16
N CYS A 93 1.29 -13.29 2.24
CA CYS A 93 1.15 -14.10 3.46
C CYS A 93 0.25 -15.33 3.29
N SER A 94 -0.62 -15.41 2.27
CA SER A 94 -1.57 -16.52 2.13
C SER A 94 -0.95 -17.77 1.51
N ASP A 95 0.05 -17.62 0.64
CA ASP A 95 0.82 -18.71 0.05
C ASP A 95 2.25 -18.22 -0.24
N PRO A 96 3.30 -18.89 0.28
CA PRO A 96 4.68 -18.56 -0.02
C PRO A 96 5.02 -18.48 -1.51
N LYS A 97 4.26 -19.11 -2.41
CA LYS A 97 4.45 -19.01 -3.86
C LYS A 97 4.12 -17.63 -4.41
N ASN A 98 3.23 -16.88 -3.76
CA ASN A 98 2.80 -15.55 -4.23
C ASN A 98 3.95 -14.54 -4.23
N ILE A 99 5.01 -14.76 -3.43
CA ILE A 99 6.22 -13.94 -3.48
C ILE A 99 6.90 -13.99 -4.86
N GLN A 100 6.91 -15.15 -5.53
CA GLN A 100 7.55 -15.29 -6.83
C GLN A 100 6.75 -14.58 -7.92
N THR A 101 5.41 -14.64 -7.82
CA THR A 101 4.51 -13.85 -8.66
C THR A 101 4.78 -12.36 -8.47
N TRP A 102 4.86 -11.88 -7.22
CA TRP A 102 5.16 -10.48 -6.91
C TRP A 102 6.48 -10.01 -7.53
N TYR A 103 7.55 -10.83 -7.45
CA TYR A 103 8.81 -10.50 -8.12
C TYR A 103 8.73 -10.50 -9.64
N SER A 104 7.90 -11.36 -10.22
CA SER A 104 7.61 -11.37 -11.64
C SER A 104 6.88 -10.08 -12.06
N GLU A 105 5.90 -9.63 -11.26
CA GLU A 105 5.20 -8.36 -11.46
C GLU A 105 6.15 -7.16 -11.37
N VAL A 106 7.05 -7.12 -10.39
CA VAL A 106 8.06 -6.05 -10.26
C VAL A 106 8.93 -5.92 -11.51
N ILE A 107 9.33 -7.03 -12.13
CA ILE A 107 10.11 -6.99 -13.38
C ILE A 107 9.22 -6.51 -14.53
N THR A 108 7.99 -7.02 -14.64
CA THR A 108 7.02 -6.58 -15.65
C THR A 108 6.77 -5.08 -15.57
N ASP A 109 6.53 -4.53 -14.36
CA ASP A 109 6.31 -3.10 -14.16
C ASP A 109 7.51 -2.26 -14.60
N LYS A 110 8.74 -2.68 -14.28
CA LYS A 110 9.94 -1.98 -14.71
C LYS A 110 10.09 -1.97 -16.22
N ILE A 111 9.77 -3.07 -16.89
CA ILE A 111 9.76 -3.15 -18.35
C ILE A 111 8.70 -2.19 -18.90
N GLN A 112 7.46 -2.25 -18.41
CA GLN A 112 6.35 -1.43 -18.90
C GLN A 112 6.57 0.07 -18.68
N VAL A 113 7.13 0.47 -17.54
CA VAL A 113 7.53 1.87 -17.29
C VAL A 113 8.59 2.31 -18.29
N THR A 114 9.58 1.46 -18.56
CA THR A 114 10.66 1.76 -19.53
C THR A 114 10.13 1.86 -20.97
N GLU A 115 9.22 0.97 -21.36
CA GLU A 115 8.48 1.02 -22.62
C GLU A 115 7.61 2.27 -22.73
N GLY A 116 6.92 2.64 -21.65
CA GLY A 116 6.13 3.86 -21.56
C GLY A 116 6.99 5.11 -21.79
N ILE A 117 8.16 5.19 -21.15
CA ILE A 117 9.13 6.28 -21.37
C ILE A 117 9.59 6.33 -22.82
N LEU A 118 9.87 5.18 -23.44
CA LEU A 118 10.21 5.09 -24.87
C LEU A 118 9.07 5.58 -25.79
N GLY A 119 7.82 5.41 -25.36
CA GLY A 119 6.62 5.82 -26.10
C GLY A 119 6.26 7.31 -26.00
N ILE A 120 6.73 8.01 -24.97
CA ILE A 120 6.44 9.45 -24.75
C ILE A 120 7.21 10.36 -25.74
N GLN A 121 8.27 9.86 -26.39
CA GLN A 121 9.19 10.70 -27.16
C GLN A 121 9.03 10.58 -28.69
N THR A 122 9.15 11.72 -29.38
CA THR A 122 9.21 11.87 -30.84
C THR A 122 10.65 11.83 -31.40
N ILE A 123 11.64 11.50 -30.58
CA ILE A 123 13.07 11.52 -30.96
C ILE A 123 13.40 10.29 -31.83
N SER A 124 14.31 10.47 -32.80
CA SER A 124 14.85 9.42 -33.68
C SER A 124 15.14 8.10 -32.96
N GLU A 125 14.83 6.98 -33.61
CA GLU A 125 15.04 5.62 -33.10
C GLU A 125 16.49 5.30 -32.71
N LEU A 126 17.46 6.05 -33.25
CA LEU A 126 18.90 5.83 -33.09
C LEU A 126 19.55 6.69 -32.01
N SER A 127 18.77 7.40 -31.18
CA SER A 127 19.38 8.19 -30.11
C SER A 127 20.05 7.29 -29.06
N PRO A 128 21.22 7.68 -28.51
CA PRO A 128 21.89 6.92 -27.45
C PRO A 128 20.99 6.60 -26.25
N GLN A 129 20.08 7.51 -25.91
CA GLN A 129 19.12 7.33 -24.82
C GLN A 129 18.15 6.18 -25.08
N ARG A 130 17.64 6.03 -26.32
CA ARG A 130 16.75 4.91 -26.67
C ARG A 130 17.48 3.57 -26.61
N VAL A 131 18.76 3.54 -27.01
CA VAL A 131 19.60 2.34 -26.88
C VAL A 131 19.75 1.92 -25.42
N ILE A 132 20.00 2.87 -24.50
CA ILE A 132 20.09 2.59 -23.07
C ILE A 132 18.80 1.95 -22.54
N LEU A 133 17.63 2.51 -22.89
CA LEU A 133 16.34 1.99 -22.42
C LEU A 133 16.02 0.59 -23.01
N ARG A 134 16.33 0.36 -24.29
CA ARG A 134 16.18 -0.97 -24.92
C ARG A 134 17.10 -2.01 -24.26
N ASN A 135 18.34 -1.65 -23.97
CA ASN A 135 19.28 -2.52 -23.27
C ASN A 135 18.80 -2.84 -21.85
N GLU A 136 18.19 -1.89 -21.15
CA GLU A 136 17.59 -2.14 -19.83
C GLU A 136 16.41 -3.11 -19.90
N ILE A 137 15.53 -2.99 -20.88
CA ILE A 137 14.43 -3.95 -21.12
C ILE A 137 15.00 -5.36 -21.36
N GLN A 138 16.04 -5.48 -22.18
CA GLN A 138 16.68 -6.77 -22.43
C GLN A 138 17.31 -7.33 -21.15
N ARG A 139 18.05 -6.51 -20.39
CA ARG A 139 18.65 -6.91 -19.12
C ARG A 139 17.60 -7.41 -18.12
N LEU A 140 16.46 -6.75 -18.02
CA LEU A 140 15.34 -7.16 -17.15
C LEU A 140 14.73 -8.50 -17.61
N THR A 141 14.59 -8.69 -18.92
CA THR A 141 14.13 -9.95 -19.52
C THR A 141 15.09 -11.09 -19.20
N ASP A 142 16.40 -10.86 -19.32
CA ASP A 142 17.44 -11.84 -19.00
C ASP A 142 17.45 -12.21 -17.52
N VAL A 143 17.26 -11.22 -16.62
CA VAL A 143 17.11 -11.46 -15.18
C VAL A 143 15.91 -12.35 -14.88
N ARG A 144 14.74 -12.06 -15.48
CA ARG A 144 13.55 -12.89 -15.32
C ARG A 144 13.81 -14.34 -15.72
N ASN A 145 14.41 -14.53 -16.89
CA ASN A 145 14.73 -15.86 -17.42
C ASN A 145 15.75 -16.59 -16.54
N LYS A 146 16.82 -15.91 -16.09
CA LYS A 146 17.85 -16.46 -15.21
C LYS A 146 17.28 -17.01 -13.90
N HIS A 147 16.25 -16.36 -13.36
CA HIS A 147 15.61 -16.75 -12.11
C HIS A 147 14.37 -17.63 -12.28
N ASN A 148 14.08 -18.11 -13.51
CA ASN A 148 12.89 -18.90 -13.84
C ASN A 148 11.57 -18.26 -13.37
N LEU A 149 11.52 -16.93 -13.42
CA LEU A 149 10.33 -16.16 -13.08
C LEU A 149 9.35 -16.17 -14.25
N GLN A 150 8.05 -16.29 -13.96
CA GLN A 150 7.04 -16.35 -15.00
C GLN A 150 6.90 -15.01 -15.73
N ALA A 151 6.77 -15.04 -17.05
CA ALA A 151 6.37 -13.85 -17.79
C ALA A 151 4.88 -13.56 -17.51
N ILE A 152 4.62 -12.44 -16.83
CA ILE A 152 3.26 -11.97 -16.56
C ILE A 152 2.94 -10.84 -17.53
N LYS A 153 1.77 -10.91 -18.17
CA LYS A 153 1.32 -9.91 -19.16
C LYS A 153 0.98 -8.57 -18.50
N SER A 154 0.32 -8.62 -17.35
CA SER A 154 -0.07 -7.46 -16.54
C SER A 154 -0.12 -7.88 -15.07
N PRO A 155 0.35 -7.05 -14.13
CA PRO A 155 0.18 -7.31 -12.71
C PRO A 155 -1.30 -7.53 -12.36
N ALA A 156 -1.55 -8.33 -11.33
CA ALA A 156 -2.89 -8.51 -10.81
C ALA A 156 -3.44 -7.17 -10.29
N SER A 157 -4.62 -6.79 -10.78
CA SER A 157 -5.34 -5.63 -10.28
C SER A 157 -5.77 -5.85 -8.82
N ALA A 158 -5.98 -4.76 -8.07
CA ALA A 158 -6.49 -4.83 -6.71
C ALA A 158 -7.81 -5.61 -6.60
N GLY A 159 -8.65 -5.58 -7.64
CA GLY A 159 -9.89 -6.35 -7.70
C GLY A 159 -9.67 -7.85 -7.87
N GLU A 160 -8.69 -8.25 -8.69
CA GLU A 160 -8.31 -9.66 -8.85
C GLU A 160 -7.71 -10.21 -7.55
N ILE A 161 -6.85 -9.44 -6.89
CA ILE A 161 -6.25 -9.82 -5.59
C ILE A 161 -7.35 -9.94 -4.53
N ALA A 162 -8.24 -8.96 -4.44
CA ALA A 162 -9.38 -9.03 -3.52
C ALA A 162 -10.26 -10.25 -3.78
N LYS A 163 -10.48 -10.62 -5.04
CA LYS A 163 -11.22 -11.84 -5.40
C LYS A 163 -10.52 -13.11 -4.90
N GLN A 164 -9.20 -13.23 -5.09
CA GLN A 164 -8.42 -14.37 -4.59
C GLN A 164 -8.48 -14.49 -3.07
N LEU A 165 -8.56 -13.36 -2.36
CA LEU A 165 -8.64 -13.29 -0.90
C LEU A 165 -10.08 -13.41 -0.35
N GLY A 166 -11.10 -13.58 -1.20
CA GLY A 166 -12.50 -13.63 -0.77
C GLY A 166 -13.08 -12.28 -0.31
N LEU A 167 -12.46 -11.16 -0.73
CA LEU A 167 -12.79 -9.78 -0.34
C LEU A 167 -13.51 -8.99 -1.44
N SER A 168 -14.12 -9.66 -2.42
CA SER A 168 -14.72 -9.01 -3.60
C SER A 168 -15.78 -7.97 -3.28
N GLU A 169 -16.69 -8.25 -2.34
CA GLU A 169 -17.76 -7.30 -1.98
C GLU A 169 -17.21 -6.07 -1.27
N SER A 170 -16.29 -6.25 -0.32
CA SER A 170 -15.58 -5.14 0.34
C SER A 170 -14.84 -4.27 -0.68
N HIS A 171 -14.10 -4.91 -1.61
CA HIS A 171 -13.40 -4.20 -2.67
C HIS A 171 -14.35 -3.39 -3.55
N LYS A 172 -15.45 -4.00 -4.00
CA LYS A 172 -16.44 -3.35 -4.86
C LYS A 172 -17.03 -2.09 -4.22
N ASN A 173 -17.31 -2.12 -2.93
CA ASN A 173 -17.86 -0.98 -2.21
C ASN A 173 -16.81 0.14 -2.03
N LEU A 174 -15.59 -0.22 -1.63
CA LEU A 174 -14.49 0.74 -1.49
C LEU A 174 -14.07 1.36 -2.83
N TYR A 175 -14.01 0.55 -3.88
CA TYR A 175 -13.64 1.00 -5.23
C TYR A 175 -14.63 2.04 -5.78
N LYS A 176 -15.94 1.86 -5.52
CA LYS A 176 -16.95 2.88 -5.86
C LYS A 176 -16.65 4.21 -5.17
N LEU A 177 -16.30 4.20 -3.88
CA LEU A 177 -15.94 5.41 -3.15
C LEU A 177 -14.66 6.05 -3.73
N PHE A 178 -13.59 5.27 -3.87
CA PHE A 178 -12.31 5.77 -4.37
C PHE A 178 -12.40 6.32 -5.79
N SER A 179 -13.10 5.63 -6.70
CA SER A 179 -13.25 6.10 -8.09
C SER A 179 -13.97 7.44 -8.22
N LYS A 180 -14.74 7.86 -7.20
CA LYS A 180 -15.44 9.15 -7.19
C LYS A 180 -14.68 10.26 -6.47
N ILE A 181 -13.87 9.92 -5.46
CA ILE A 181 -13.23 10.91 -4.58
C ILE A 181 -11.72 11.09 -4.86
N VAL A 182 -11.04 10.05 -5.39
CA VAL A 182 -9.59 10.13 -5.70
C VAL A 182 -9.33 10.97 -6.96
N HIS A 183 -10.18 10.84 -7.98
CA HIS A 183 -10.06 11.52 -9.26
C HIS A 183 -11.03 12.70 -9.34
N PRO A 184 -10.78 13.71 -10.21
CA PRO A 184 -11.71 14.81 -10.48
C PRO A 184 -12.96 14.31 -11.22
N SER A 185 -13.76 13.49 -10.55
CA SER A 185 -15.01 12.96 -11.07
C SER A 185 -16.08 14.05 -11.12
N SER A 186 -17.12 13.85 -11.94
CA SER A 186 -18.25 14.79 -11.97
C SER A 186 -18.89 15.01 -10.60
N TYR A 187 -18.86 14.00 -9.71
CA TYR A 187 -19.34 14.14 -8.33
C TYR A 187 -18.44 15.07 -7.51
N LEU A 188 -17.13 14.80 -7.50
CA LEU A 188 -16.17 15.60 -6.72
C LEU A 188 -16.10 17.05 -7.19
N VAL A 189 -16.21 17.29 -8.50
CA VAL A 189 -16.11 18.64 -9.10
C VAL A 189 -17.38 19.44 -8.87
N ASN A 190 -18.56 18.84 -9.06
CA ASN A 190 -19.83 19.59 -9.00
C ASN A 190 -20.49 19.57 -7.61
N ASP A 191 -20.11 18.64 -6.74
CA ASP A 191 -20.71 18.48 -5.40
C ASP A 191 -19.63 18.23 -4.33
N TYR A 192 -18.64 19.13 -4.29
CA TYR A 192 -17.48 19.02 -3.42
C TYR A 192 -17.86 18.91 -1.93
N ASN A 193 -18.85 19.69 -1.46
CA ASN A 193 -19.22 19.72 -0.04
C ASN A 193 -19.75 18.38 0.46
N ASN A 194 -20.52 17.65 -0.37
CA ASN A 194 -20.97 16.31 -0.02
C ASN A 194 -19.84 15.28 -0.21
N ALA A 195 -19.02 15.42 -1.25
CA ALA A 195 -17.87 14.55 -1.46
C ALA A 195 -16.87 14.61 -0.30
N ALA A 196 -16.58 15.81 0.20
CA ALA A 196 -15.73 16.11 1.35
C ALA A 196 -16.51 16.18 2.69
N SER A 197 -17.69 15.56 2.75
CA SER A 197 -18.50 15.54 3.97
C SER A 197 -17.74 14.93 5.16
N PRO A 198 -18.13 15.29 6.41
CA PRO A 198 -17.56 14.67 7.61
C PRO A 198 -17.65 13.14 7.59
N GLN A 199 -18.74 12.58 7.07
CA GLN A 199 -18.95 11.13 6.99
C GLN A 199 -17.94 10.45 6.08
N ASN A 200 -17.74 10.98 4.85
CA ASN A 200 -16.74 10.44 3.93
C ASN A 200 -15.33 10.59 4.50
N THR A 201 -15.04 11.73 5.12
CA THR A 201 -13.76 12.00 5.78
C THR A 201 -13.47 10.98 6.88
N SER A 202 -14.43 10.76 7.79
CA SER A 202 -14.27 9.77 8.88
C SER A 202 -14.12 8.35 8.35
N ILE A 203 -14.91 7.94 7.36
CA ILE A 203 -14.78 6.61 6.73
C ILE A 203 -13.37 6.42 6.19
N LEU A 204 -12.83 7.40 5.45
CA LEU A 204 -11.48 7.30 4.88
C LEU A 204 -10.41 7.26 5.99
N GLN A 205 -10.50 8.13 7.00
CA GLN A 205 -9.55 8.16 8.11
C GLN A 205 -9.53 6.86 8.92
N ILE A 206 -10.70 6.29 9.21
CA ILE A 206 -10.84 5.02 9.92
C ILE A 206 -10.23 3.89 9.09
N HIS A 207 -10.63 3.77 7.82
CA HIS A 207 -10.15 2.70 6.96
C HIS A 207 -8.65 2.78 6.70
N ALA A 208 -8.08 3.98 6.54
CA ALA A 208 -6.64 4.15 6.37
C ALA A 208 -5.87 3.58 7.57
N GLN A 209 -6.31 3.89 8.80
CA GLN A 209 -5.71 3.36 10.02
C GLN A 209 -5.90 1.85 10.15
N LEU A 210 -7.08 1.32 9.84
CA LEU A 210 -7.35 -0.12 9.87
C LEU A 210 -6.45 -0.90 8.89
N TYR A 211 -6.28 -0.40 7.67
CA TYR A 211 -5.41 -1.06 6.69
C TYR A 211 -3.94 -0.96 7.07
N ALA A 212 -3.49 0.17 7.62
CA ALA A 212 -2.14 0.29 8.14
C ALA A 212 -1.90 -0.70 9.30
N TRP A 213 -2.83 -0.79 10.24
CA TRP A 213 -2.73 -1.69 11.40
C TRP A 213 -2.72 -3.17 10.99
N ASP A 214 -3.64 -3.59 10.12
CA ASP A 214 -3.69 -4.98 9.64
C ASP A 214 -2.44 -5.33 8.80
N THR A 215 -1.93 -4.40 8.00
CA THR A 215 -0.65 -4.56 7.28
C THR A 215 0.51 -4.81 8.25
N LEU A 216 0.65 -3.97 9.27
CA LEU A 216 1.69 -4.10 10.28
C LEU A 216 1.61 -5.44 11.00
N ASN A 217 0.41 -5.82 11.48
CA ASN A 217 0.23 -7.05 12.24
C ASN A 217 0.48 -8.30 11.43
N ARG A 218 0.11 -8.31 10.15
CA ARG A 218 0.39 -9.46 9.27
C ARG A 218 1.88 -9.65 9.08
N ILE A 219 2.62 -8.57 8.82
CA ILE A 219 4.07 -8.64 8.64
C ILE A 219 4.76 -8.99 9.97
N ALA A 220 4.29 -8.42 11.08
CA ALA A 220 4.79 -8.76 12.41
C ALA A 220 4.58 -10.25 12.72
N SER A 221 3.38 -10.77 12.46
CA SER A 221 3.07 -12.20 12.63
C SER A 221 3.92 -13.08 11.72
N HIS A 222 4.09 -12.67 10.46
CA HIS A 222 4.87 -13.40 9.45
C HIS A 222 6.33 -13.61 9.86
N PHE A 223 6.96 -12.62 10.50
CA PHE A 223 8.32 -12.74 11.04
C PHE A 223 8.39 -13.02 12.54
N THR A 224 7.25 -13.25 13.19
CA THR A 224 7.16 -13.45 14.65
C THR A 224 7.85 -12.32 15.43
N ILE A 225 7.63 -11.06 15.01
CA ILE A 225 8.16 -9.88 15.70
C ILE A 225 7.49 -9.82 17.09
N PRO A 226 8.25 -9.73 18.19
CA PRO A 226 7.66 -9.68 19.52
C PRO A 226 6.74 -8.46 19.72
N ASP A 227 5.59 -8.65 20.37
CA ASP A 227 4.65 -7.55 20.66
C ASP A 227 5.32 -6.40 21.43
N SER A 228 6.29 -6.69 22.30
CA SER A 228 7.05 -5.66 23.03
C SER A 228 7.82 -4.69 22.14
N ILE A 229 8.07 -5.06 20.88
CA ILE A 229 8.73 -4.23 19.87
C ILE A 229 7.71 -3.37 19.12
N ILE A 230 6.51 -3.89 18.88
CA ILE A 230 5.44 -3.20 18.14
C ILE A 230 4.62 -2.28 19.05
N ASP A 231 4.24 -2.77 20.22
CA ASP A 231 3.42 -2.11 21.22
C ASP A 231 4.26 -1.59 22.37
N HIS A 232 5.30 -0.80 22.07
CA HIS A 232 5.93 0.07 23.07
C HIS A 232 4.90 1.09 23.60
N THR A 233 3.95 0.63 24.39
CA THR A 233 3.37 1.39 25.47
C THR A 233 4.52 1.64 26.43
N VAL A 234 4.97 2.88 26.49
CA VAL A 234 5.69 3.33 27.67
C VAL A 234 4.71 3.10 28.81
N THR A 235 4.96 2.08 29.62
CA THR A 235 4.42 2.03 30.97
C THR A 235 4.97 3.26 31.69
N SER A 236 4.18 4.32 31.68
CA SER A 236 4.31 5.48 32.57
C SER A 236 3.00 5.63 33.31
#